data_AF-A0A936DMX0-F1
#
_entry.id   AF-A0A936DMX0-F1
#
_cell.length_a   1.000
_cell.length_b   1.000
_cell.length_c   1.000
_cell.angle_alpha   90.00
_cell.angle_beta   90.00
_cell.angle_gamma   90.00
#
_symmetry.space_group_name_H-M   'P 1'
#
loop_
_entity.id
_entity.type
_entity.pdbx_description
1 polymer ?
#
loop_
_entity_poly.entity_id
_entity_poly.type
_entity_poly.pdbx_seq_one_letter_code
_entity_poly.pdbx_strand_id
1 'polypeptide(L)'
;MLYALSFGLLNPLKHGIKDVSPDRIEAGTKAILTVSAYNAHYLNQAEPITAYLKYNPPSDSKDKNQYLLKALTVKAISDNQIELEFHVPEFLPDSRPLALFSVIVNSPADGAAAIPSKVIIHQHRPSLEEGIRLWSTDQHPVFHQAKRSLFPYRNILVETIRNTFYHVSLWFAMFLMFGMSVYFSYRVLKYQDLDADLRSYALVRTGFFFGILGCLTGSLWARFTWETWWTTDIKLNMAALTMLIYLAYLVLRASIDDLDRKARISSAYNIFALVAVIPLIFVLPRLTDSLHPGNGGNPAFGSEDMDNSLRLVFYPAVLGFMLLGLWIASLVYRVDAIAAKLEEEEFE
;
A
#
# COMPACT_ATOMS: atom_id res chain seq x y z
N MET A 1 -2.08 -1.69 -20.30
CA MET A 1 -3.11 -2.46 -19.55
C MET A 1 -2.85 -3.95 -19.58
N LEU A 2 -2.81 -4.63 -20.73
CA LEU A 2 -2.54 -6.08 -20.80
C LEU A 2 -1.24 -6.50 -20.09
N TYR A 3 -0.15 -5.75 -20.28
CA TYR A 3 1.12 -5.99 -19.56
C TYR A 3 0.97 -5.90 -18.04
N ALA A 4 0.22 -4.93 -17.52
CA ALA A 4 0.02 -4.79 -16.08
C ALA A 4 -0.84 -5.94 -15.51
N LEU A 5 -1.82 -6.41 -16.28
CA LEU A 5 -2.62 -7.59 -15.92
C LEU A 5 -1.78 -8.87 -15.96
N SER A 6 -1.04 -9.13 -17.04
CA SER A 6 -0.29 -10.37 -17.18
C SER A 6 0.92 -10.40 -16.25
N PHE A 7 1.86 -9.47 -16.39
CA PHE A 7 3.08 -9.47 -15.59
C PHE A 7 2.78 -9.18 -14.11
N GLY A 8 1.80 -8.31 -13.84
CA GLY A 8 1.38 -7.98 -12.48
C GLY A 8 0.68 -9.12 -11.75
N LEU A 9 0.12 -10.13 -12.42
CA LEU A 9 -0.48 -11.32 -11.79
C LEU A 9 0.44 -12.54 -11.84
N LEU A 10 1.25 -12.68 -12.89
CA LEU A 10 2.07 -13.88 -13.12
C LEU A 10 3.42 -13.84 -12.39
N ASN A 11 3.97 -12.65 -12.08
CA ASN A 11 5.24 -12.57 -11.38
C ASN A 11 5.05 -12.85 -9.88
N PRO A 12 5.61 -13.93 -9.29
CA PRO A 12 5.35 -14.28 -7.90
C PRO A 12 6.01 -13.30 -6.91
N LEU A 13 5.58 -13.34 -5.65
CA LEU A 13 6.28 -12.63 -4.58
C LEU A 13 7.58 -13.37 -4.20
N LYS A 14 8.53 -12.62 -3.62
CA LYS A 14 9.72 -13.16 -2.97
C LYS A 14 9.31 -14.09 -1.81
N HIS A 15 10.29 -14.86 -1.38
CA HIS A 15 10.19 -15.63 -0.17
C HIS A 15 9.81 -14.74 1.03
N GLY A 16 8.92 -15.25 1.88
CA GLY A 16 8.45 -14.57 3.07
C GLY A 16 8.11 -15.53 4.20
N ILE A 17 8.04 -15.00 5.43
CA ILE A 17 7.56 -15.74 6.60
C ILE A 17 6.11 -15.36 6.85
N LYS A 18 5.22 -16.36 6.86
CA LYS A 18 3.79 -16.21 7.14
C LYS A 18 3.52 -16.19 8.64
N ASP A 19 4.08 -17.17 9.35
CA ASP A 19 3.76 -17.39 10.74
C ASP A 19 4.88 -18.15 11.47
N VAL A 20 4.88 -18.04 12.80
CA VAL A 20 5.81 -18.74 13.70
C VAL A 20 5.03 -19.24 14.90
N SER A 21 5.25 -20.51 15.27
CA SER A 21 4.59 -21.15 16.42
C SER A 21 5.60 -22.01 17.22
N PRO A 22 5.57 -21.97 18.57
CA PRO A 22 4.78 -21.06 19.39
C PRO A 22 5.27 -19.61 19.23
N ASP A 23 4.38 -18.65 19.48
CA ASP A 23 4.69 -17.21 19.47
C ASP A 23 5.13 -16.70 20.86
N ARG A 24 5.01 -17.53 21.90
CA ARG A 24 5.40 -17.23 23.28
C ARG A 24 6.33 -18.31 23.82
N ILE A 25 7.47 -17.90 24.35
CA ILE A 25 8.49 -18.80 24.93
C ILE A 25 9.11 -18.20 26.20
N GLU A 26 9.76 -19.04 27.00
CA GLU A 26 10.41 -18.66 28.26
C GLU A 26 11.92 -18.56 28.10
N ALA A 27 12.51 -17.51 28.68
CA ALA A 27 13.95 -17.32 28.76
C ALA A 27 14.60 -18.42 29.62
N GLY A 28 15.86 -18.75 29.35
CA GLY A 28 16.60 -19.80 30.06
C GLY A 28 16.20 -21.23 29.66
N THR A 29 15.34 -21.39 28.66
CA THR A 29 14.87 -22.70 28.19
C THR A 29 15.32 -23.00 26.76
N LYS A 30 15.27 -24.28 26.38
CA LYS A 30 15.35 -24.70 24.97
C LYS A 30 13.99 -24.47 24.32
N ALA A 31 13.98 -23.70 23.25
CA ALA A 31 12.79 -23.39 22.47
C ALA A 31 12.87 -24.02 21.08
N ILE A 32 11.75 -24.62 20.63
CA ILE A 32 11.60 -25.17 19.28
C ILE A 32 10.49 -24.38 18.60
N LEU A 33 10.83 -23.66 17.52
CA LEU A 33 9.91 -22.82 16.75
C LEU A 33 9.67 -23.42 15.38
N THR A 34 8.41 -23.65 15.02
CA THR A 34 7.99 -23.98 13.66
C THR A 34 7.71 -22.70 12.89
N VAL A 35 8.39 -22.53 11.75
CA VAL A 35 8.21 -21.38 10.86
C VAL A 35 7.50 -21.83 9.60
N SER A 36 6.38 -21.17 9.31
CA SER A 36 5.62 -21.34 8.06
C SER A 36 5.97 -20.21 7.08
N ALA A 37 6.35 -20.58 5.86
CA ALA A 37 6.83 -19.67 4.85
C ALA A 37 5.89 -19.56 3.63
N TYR A 38 6.19 -18.57 2.79
CA TYR A 38 5.62 -18.36 1.47
C TYR A 38 6.73 -18.44 0.42
N ASN A 39 6.46 -19.15 -0.68
CA ASN A 39 7.34 -19.26 -1.84
C ASN A 39 8.80 -19.56 -1.47
N ALA A 40 9.00 -20.50 -0.54
CA ALA A 40 10.30 -20.97 -0.08
C ALA A 40 10.66 -22.30 -0.76
N HIS A 41 11.96 -22.64 -0.75
CA HIS A 41 12.48 -23.89 -1.32
C HIS A 41 13.38 -24.61 -0.32
N TYR A 42 12.94 -24.73 0.94
CA TYR A 42 13.81 -25.15 2.05
C TYR A 42 14.36 -26.58 1.96
N LEU A 43 13.77 -27.48 1.17
CA LEU A 43 14.28 -28.86 1.04
C LEU A 43 15.49 -28.97 0.11
N ASN A 44 15.65 -28.03 -0.82
CA ASN A 44 16.69 -28.09 -1.86
C ASN A 44 17.64 -26.89 -1.76
N GLN A 45 18.59 -26.98 -0.83
CA GLN A 45 19.55 -25.92 -0.55
C GLN A 45 20.98 -26.36 -0.82
N ALA A 46 21.74 -25.49 -1.50
CA ALA A 46 23.16 -25.72 -1.78
C ALA A 46 24.05 -25.55 -0.54
N GLU A 47 23.61 -24.73 0.42
CA GLU A 47 24.28 -24.47 1.70
C GLU A 47 23.26 -24.54 2.85
N PRO A 48 23.69 -24.74 4.11
CA PRO A 48 22.77 -24.79 5.24
C PRO A 48 21.99 -23.49 5.43
N ILE A 49 20.69 -23.60 5.68
CA ILE A 49 19.84 -22.46 6.07
C ILE A 49 20.31 -21.96 7.44
N THR A 50 20.36 -20.65 7.61
CA THR A 50 20.61 -20.03 8.91
C THR A 50 19.38 -19.26 9.37
N ALA A 51 19.14 -19.22 10.68
CA ALA A 51 18.02 -18.51 11.26
C ALA A 51 18.42 -17.80 12.55
N TYR A 52 17.71 -16.72 12.86
CA TYR A 52 18.05 -15.82 13.95
C TYR A 52 16.79 -15.30 14.66
N LEU A 53 16.87 -15.15 15.98
CA LEU A 53 16.00 -14.28 16.75
C LEU A 53 16.68 -12.91 16.87
N LYS A 54 15.99 -11.86 16.42
CA LYS A 54 16.46 -10.47 16.52
C LYS A 54 15.61 -9.72 17.54
N TYR A 55 16.24 -9.15 18.56
CA TYR A 55 15.54 -8.30 19.52
C TYR A 55 15.02 -7.02 18.85
N ASN A 56 13.77 -6.66 19.16
CA ASN A 56 13.16 -5.41 18.73
C ASN A 56 12.98 -4.50 19.96
N PRO A 57 13.86 -3.52 20.15
CA PRO A 57 13.73 -2.59 21.27
C PRO A 57 12.43 -1.77 21.13
N PRO A 58 11.85 -1.31 22.25
CA PRO A 58 10.72 -0.39 22.22
C PRO A 58 11.12 0.95 21.57
N SER A 59 10.14 1.69 21.06
CA SER A 59 10.35 2.90 20.23
C SER A 59 11.07 4.03 20.96
N ASP A 60 11.00 4.07 22.29
CA ASP A 60 11.66 5.03 23.17
C ASP A 60 13.06 4.60 23.63
N SER A 61 13.52 3.41 23.22
CA SER A 61 14.84 2.90 23.57
C SER A 61 15.97 3.78 23.01
N LYS A 62 16.95 4.09 23.87
CA LYS A 62 18.19 4.79 23.46
C LYS A 62 19.25 3.83 22.91
N ASP A 63 19.10 2.53 23.17
CA ASP A 63 20.01 1.52 22.66
C ASP A 63 19.70 1.22 21.19
N LYS A 64 20.70 1.40 20.32
CA LYS A 64 20.62 1.17 18.88
C LYS A 64 21.38 -0.10 18.44
N ASN A 65 21.93 -0.85 19.38
CA ASN A 65 22.64 -2.09 19.09
C ASN A 65 21.68 -3.15 18.54
N GLN A 66 22.21 -4.01 17.68
CA GLN A 66 21.46 -5.15 17.17
C GLN A 66 21.83 -6.40 17.94
N TYR A 67 20.84 -7.00 18.59
CA TYR A 67 21.02 -8.24 19.33
C TYR A 67 20.40 -9.39 18.55
N LEU A 68 21.23 -10.37 18.19
CA LEU A 68 20.89 -11.50 17.35
C LEU A 68 21.29 -12.80 18.06
N LEU A 69 20.38 -13.77 18.07
CA LEU A 69 20.63 -15.12 18.56
C LEU A 69 20.44 -16.10 17.40
N LYS A 70 21.51 -16.76 16.99
CA LYS A 70 21.48 -17.80 15.94
C LYS A 70 20.80 -19.07 16.44
N ALA A 71 20.01 -19.70 15.58
CA ALA A 71 19.46 -21.03 15.82
C ALA A 71 20.59 -22.08 15.93
N LEU A 72 20.47 -22.99 16.89
CA LEU A 72 21.36 -24.13 17.07
C LEU A 72 21.19 -25.14 15.93
N THR A 73 19.94 -25.43 15.59
CA THR A 73 19.59 -26.32 14.48
C THR A 73 18.48 -25.71 13.65
N VAL A 74 18.52 -26.00 12.34
CA VAL A 74 17.48 -25.64 11.37
C VAL A 74 17.14 -26.90 10.60
N LYS A 75 15.92 -27.39 10.76
CA LYS A 75 15.44 -28.62 10.10
C LYS A 75 14.33 -28.28 9.12
N ALA A 76 14.55 -28.55 7.83
CA ALA A 76 13.50 -28.43 6.83
C ALA A 76 12.51 -29.61 6.96
N ILE A 77 11.23 -29.28 7.15
CA ILE A 77 10.12 -30.25 7.20
C ILE A 77 9.49 -30.37 5.81
N SER A 78 9.31 -29.23 5.14
CA SER A 78 8.86 -29.13 3.75
C SER A 78 9.46 -27.88 3.11
N ASP A 79 9.22 -27.68 1.81
CA ASP A 79 9.73 -26.48 1.12
C ASP A 79 9.27 -25.17 1.76
N ASN A 80 8.12 -25.16 2.43
CA ASN A 80 7.57 -23.97 3.09
C ASN A 80 7.50 -24.09 4.62
N GLN A 81 8.18 -25.07 5.23
CA GLN A 81 8.15 -25.24 6.67
C GLN A 81 9.50 -25.69 7.21
N ILE A 82 9.99 -24.99 8.22
CA ILE A 82 11.20 -25.37 8.97
C ILE A 82 10.94 -25.35 10.46
N GLU A 83 11.72 -26.14 11.18
CA GLU A 83 11.82 -26.14 12.63
C GLU A 83 13.16 -25.54 13.04
N LEU A 84 13.12 -24.61 13.99
CA LEU A 84 14.26 -23.88 14.50
C LEU A 84 14.44 -24.19 15.98
N GLU A 85 15.64 -24.60 16.37
CA GLU A 85 15.98 -24.80 17.77
C GLU A 85 16.83 -23.66 18.29
N PHE A 86 16.43 -23.07 19.42
CA PHE A 86 17.19 -22.05 20.13
C PHE A 86 17.44 -22.47 21.58
N HIS A 87 18.62 -22.11 22.10
CA HIS A 87 18.82 -22.02 23.54
C HIS A 87 18.71 -20.55 23.92
N VAL A 88 17.58 -20.18 24.52
CA VAL A 88 17.28 -18.79 24.84
C VAL A 88 18.00 -18.43 26.15
N PRO A 89 18.85 -17.39 26.17
CA PRO A 89 19.52 -16.97 27.41
C PRO A 89 18.52 -16.60 28.51
N GLU A 90 18.87 -16.79 29.78
CA GLU A 90 18.02 -16.47 30.93
C GLU A 90 17.65 -14.99 31.00
N PHE A 91 18.57 -14.12 30.59
CA PHE A 91 18.39 -12.67 30.59
C PHE A 91 18.34 -12.12 29.16
N LEU A 92 17.41 -11.20 28.94
CA LEU A 92 17.17 -10.55 27.66
C LEU A 92 17.74 -9.13 27.67
N PRO A 93 18.08 -8.54 26.51
CA PRO A 93 18.56 -7.15 26.41
C PRO A 93 17.42 -6.13 26.60
N ASP A 94 16.55 -6.37 27.59
CA ASP A 94 15.40 -5.55 27.97
C ASP A 94 15.27 -5.57 29.51
N SER A 95 14.86 -4.45 30.10
CA SER A 95 14.62 -4.33 31.54
C SER A 95 13.22 -4.83 31.95
N ARG A 96 12.35 -5.15 30.98
CA ARG A 96 10.98 -5.59 31.20
C ARG A 96 10.87 -7.12 31.20
N PRO A 97 9.84 -7.68 31.85
CA PRO A 97 9.61 -9.13 31.84
C PRO A 97 9.29 -9.72 30.47
N LEU A 98 8.81 -8.90 29.51
CA LEU A 98 8.43 -9.35 28.18
C LEU A 98 9.19 -8.52 27.13
N ALA A 99 9.81 -9.22 26.17
CA ALA A 99 10.51 -8.61 25.05
C ALA A 99 10.07 -9.21 23.72
N LEU A 100 10.07 -8.38 22.68
CA LEU A 100 9.63 -8.74 21.33
C LEU A 100 10.81 -9.07 20.43
N PHE A 101 10.68 -10.16 19.68
CA PHE A 101 11.70 -10.65 18.77
C PHE A 101 11.14 -10.89 17.39
N SER A 102 11.94 -10.52 16.38
CA SER A 102 11.73 -10.90 15.00
C SER A 102 12.39 -12.25 14.74
N VAL A 103 11.77 -13.07 13.90
CA VAL A 103 12.41 -14.27 13.35
C VAL A 103 12.93 -13.94 11.96
N ILE A 104 14.19 -14.25 11.71
CA ILE A 104 14.85 -14.09 10.42
C ILE A 104 15.28 -15.47 9.94
N VAL A 105 14.93 -15.82 8.70
CA VAL A 105 15.40 -17.02 8.02
C VAL A 105 16.20 -16.59 6.80
N ASN A 106 17.39 -17.15 6.64
CA ASN A 106 18.32 -16.84 5.58
C ASN A 106 18.59 -18.11 4.77
N SER A 107 17.96 -18.19 3.60
CA SER A 107 18.06 -19.30 2.66
C SER A 107 19.02 -18.91 1.51
N PRO A 108 20.02 -19.74 1.18
CA PRO A 108 20.89 -19.49 0.03
C PRO A 108 20.14 -19.37 -1.30
N ALA A 109 19.09 -20.18 -1.50
CA ALA A 109 18.30 -20.15 -2.74
C ALA A 109 17.32 -18.96 -2.78
N ASP A 110 16.69 -18.65 -1.65
CA ASP A 110 15.55 -17.73 -1.59
C ASP A 110 15.90 -16.33 -1.08
N GLY A 111 17.08 -16.18 -0.48
CA GLY A 111 17.49 -14.99 0.26
C GLY A 111 16.96 -14.95 1.70
N ALA A 112 17.17 -13.82 2.36
CA ALA A 112 16.68 -13.58 3.71
C ALA A 112 15.22 -13.08 3.74
N ALA A 113 14.42 -13.66 4.63
CA ALA A 113 13.08 -13.19 4.98
C ALA A 113 12.96 -13.01 6.50
N ALA A 114 12.09 -12.09 6.91
CA ALA A 114 11.83 -11.82 8.30
C ALA A 114 10.33 -11.69 8.59
N ILE A 115 9.94 -12.02 9.82
CA ILE A 115 8.66 -11.63 10.38
C ILE A 115 8.92 -10.79 11.64
N PRO A 116 8.53 -9.50 11.64
CA PRO A 116 8.85 -8.60 12.73
C PRO A 116 7.99 -8.87 13.96
N SER A 117 8.62 -8.79 15.14
CA SER A 117 7.96 -8.80 16.47
C SER A 117 6.95 -9.92 16.70
N LYS A 118 7.18 -11.10 16.10
CA LYS A 118 6.25 -12.22 16.17
C LYS A 118 6.42 -13.07 17.42
N VAL A 119 7.64 -13.15 17.95
CA VAL A 119 7.95 -13.98 19.12
C VAL A 119 8.05 -13.10 20.35
N ILE A 120 7.34 -13.46 21.40
CA ILE A 120 7.39 -12.84 22.72
C ILE A 120 8.19 -13.78 23.63
N ILE A 121 9.24 -13.26 24.24
CA ILE A 121 10.04 -14.01 25.21
C ILE A 121 9.78 -13.41 26.59
N HIS A 122 9.40 -14.27 27.53
CA HIS A 122 9.23 -13.90 28.93
C HIS A 122 10.48 -14.23 29.74
N GLN A 123 10.91 -13.31 30.59
CA GLN A 123 12.00 -13.50 31.56
C GLN A 123 11.48 -13.25 32.98
N HIS A 124 11.71 -14.20 33.88
CA HIS A 124 11.19 -14.14 35.26
C HIS A 124 11.84 -13.03 36.09
N ARG A 125 13.13 -12.74 35.86
CA ARG A 125 13.91 -11.74 36.60
C ARG A 125 14.75 -10.91 35.62
N PRO A 126 14.31 -9.70 35.23
CA PRO A 126 15.06 -8.88 34.30
C PRO A 126 16.42 -8.44 34.85
N SER A 127 17.47 -8.60 34.03
CA SER A 127 18.79 -8.04 34.27
C SER A 127 19.36 -7.52 32.96
N LEU A 128 19.31 -6.21 32.75
CA LEU A 128 19.70 -5.59 31.48
C LEU A 128 21.18 -5.78 31.17
N GLU A 129 22.06 -5.58 32.15
CA GLU A 129 23.52 -5.72 31.96
C GLU A 129 23.90 -7.14 31.54
N GLU A 130 23.31 -8.12 32.22
CA GLU A 130 23.51 -9.55 31.92
C GLU A 130 22.92 -9.92 30.55
N GLY A 131 21.72 -9.43 30.25
CA GLY A 131 21.08 -9.63 28.96
C GLY A 131 21.89 -9.05 27.79
N ILE A 132 22.40 -7.83 27.93
CA ILE A 132 23.32 -7.25 26.94
C ILE A 132 24.54 -8.15 26.80
N ARG A 133 25.17 -8.60 27.89
CA ARG A 133 26.36 -9.46 27.81
C ARG A 133 26.10 -10.76 27.06
N LEU A 134 24.98 -11.43 27.34
CA LEU A 134 24.63 -12.71 26.72
C LEU A 134 24.27 -12.57 25.24
N TRP A 135 23.69 -11.44 24.84
CA TRP A 135 23.23 -11.21 23.48
C TRP A 135 24.19 -10.40 22.60
N SER A 136 25.21 -9.75 23.16
CA SER A 136 26.22 -8.98 22.42
C SER A 136 27.30 -9.86 21.76
N THR A 137 27.03 -11.15 21.57
CA THR A 137 27.95 -12.00 20.79
C THR A 137 28.01 -11.40 19.39
N ASP A 138 29.20 -11.01 18.94
CA ASP A 138 29.38 -10.37 17.64
C ASP A 138 28.97 -11.33 16.52
N GLN A 139 27.73 -11.18 16.07
CA GLN A 139 27.17 -11.89 14.95
C GLN A 139 26.90 -10.87 13.86
N HIS A 140 27.77 -10.88 12.86
CA HIS A 140 27.56 -10.19 11.59
C HIS A 140 27.07 -11.21 10.55
N PRO A 141 25.78 -11.60 10.58
CA PRO A 141 25.26 -12.53 9.60
C PRO A 141 25.35 -11.92 8.20
N VAL A 142 25.89 -12.70 7.26
CA VAL A 142 25.82 -12.36 5.84
C VAL A 142 24.49 -12.89 5.31
N PHE A 143 23.60 -11.98 4.94
CA PHE A 143 22.29 -12.32 4.39
C PHE A 143 22.38 -12.51 2.88
N HIS A 144 21.81 -13.62 2.40
CA HIS A 144 21.68 -13.90 0.99
C HIS A 144 20.63 -12.98 0.38
N GLN A 145 20.89 -12.52 -0.84
CA GLN A 145 19.89 -11.85 -1.66
C GLN A 145 19.29 -12.84 -2.65
N ALA A 146 17.98 -12.78 -2.82
CA ALA A 146 17.29 -13.56 -3.83
C ALA A 146 17.83 -13.20 -5.22
N LYS A 147 18.25 -14.21 -6.00
CA LYS A 147 18.77 -14.00 -7.36
C LYS A 147 17.70 -13.58 -8.37
N ARG A 148 16.41 -13.77 -8.05
CA ARG A 148 15.28 -13.50 -8.95
C ARG A 148 14.66 -12.12 -8.67
N SER A 149 14.35 -11.38 -9.74
CA SER A 149 13.58 -10.13 -9.69
C SER A 149 12.08 -10.41 -9.46
N LEU A 150 11.73 -10.77 -8.23
CA LEU A 150 10.36 -11.04 -7.79
C LEU A 150 9.79 -9.84 -7.02
N PHE A 151 8.47 -9.77 -6.90
CA PHE A 151 7.83 -8.72 -6.10
C PHE A 151 8.13 -8.88 -4.61
N PRO A 152 8.26 -7.81 -3.82
CA PRO A 152 8.56 -7.94 -2.40
C PRO A 152 7.42 -8.61 -1.64
N TYR A 153 7.77 -9.50 -0.72
CA TYR A 153 6.82 -10.01 0.27
C TYR A 153 6.70 -9.03 1.42
N ARG A 154 5.47 -8.67 1.81
CA ARG A 154 5.17 -7.84 2.98
C ARG A 154 4.23 -8.61 3.89
N ASN A 155 4.60 -8.81 5.16
CA ASN A 155 3.88 -9.73 6.05
C ASN A 155 2.38 -9.40 6.22
N ILE A 156 2.00 -8.12 6.11
CA ILE A 156 0.60 -7.68 6.20
C ILE A 156 -0.12 -7.78 4.84
N LEU A 157 0.55 -7.44 3.74
CA LEU A 157 -0.10 -7.33 2.42
C LEU A 157 -0.13 -8.66 1.66
N VAL A 158 0.96 -9.41 1.71
CA VAL A 158 1.13 -10.66 0.95
C VAL A 158 0.75 -10.42 -0.53
N GLU A 159 -0.18 -11.19 -1.10
CA GLU A 159 -0.61 -11.06 -2.50
C GLU A 159 -1.45 -9.81 -2.77
N THR A 160 -2.06 -9.21 -1.74
CA THR A 160 -2.88 -8.00 -1.92
C THR A 160 -2.06 -6.79 -2.35
N ILE A 161 -0.72 -6.84 -2.23
CA ILE A 161 0.18 -5.78 -2.73
C ILE A 161 -0.02 -5.48 -4.22
N ARG A 162 -0.49 -6.46 -5.00
CA ARG A 162 -0.79 -6.30 -6.43
C ARG A 162 -1.97 -5.35 -6.68
N ASN A 163 -2.87 -5.20 -5.71
CA ASN A 163 -3.99 -4.26 -5.81
C ASN A 163 -3.50 -2.82 -5.97
N THR A 164 -2.28 -2.50 -5.53
CA THR A 164 -1.62 -1.20 -5.75
C THR A 164 -1.61 -0.82 -7.24
N PHE A 165 -1.41 -1.77 -8.16
CA PHE A 165 -1.34 -1.49 -9.59
C PHE A 165 -2.67 -0.98 -10.16
N TYR A 166 -3.79 -1.33 -9.53
CA TYR A 166 -5.13 -1.01 -10.00
C TYR A 166 -5.72 0.12 -9.18
N HIS A 167 -5.86 -0.08 -7.87
CA HIS A 167 -6.45 0.88 -6.94
C HIS A 167 -5.81 2.26 -7.05
N VAL A 168 -4.48 2.34 -6.93
CA VAL A 168 -3.78 3.62 -6.95
C VAL A 168 -3.82 4.25 -8.35
N SER A 169 -3.70 3.45 -9.42
CA SER A 169 -3.80 3.93 -10.79
C SER A 169 -5.17 4.55 -11.12
N LEU A 170 -6.26 4.03 -10.53
CA LEU A 170 -7.60 4.61 -10.66
C LEU A 170 -7.66 6.03 -10.08
N TRP A 171 -7.04 6.25 -8.91
CA TRP A 171 -6.94 7.59 -8.31
C TRP A 171 -6.13 8.56 -9.18
N PHE A 172 -5.01 8.10 -9.75
CA PHE A 172 -4.22 8.92 -10.68
C PHE A 172 -5.02 9.35 -11.92
N ALA A 173 -5.80 8.44 -12.51
CA ALA A 173 -6.69 8.77 -13.61
C ALA A 173 -7.79 9.77 -13.20
N MET A 174 -8.40 9.59 -12.03
CA MET A 174 -9.37 10.54 -11.47
C MET A 174 -8.76 11.93 -11.30
N PHE A 175 -7.57 12.05 -10.69
CA PHE A 175 -6.92 13.35 -10.48
C PHE A 175 -6.56 14.04 -11.80
N LEU A 176 -6.11 13.27 -12.80
CA LEU A 176 -5.87 13.82 -14.14
C LEU A 176 -7.15 14.41 -14.73
N MET A 177 -8.26 13.68 -14.65
CA MET A 177 -9.56 14.14 -15.17
C MET A 177 -10.07 15.38 -14.46
N PHE A 178 -10.03 15.39 -13.12
CA PHE A 178 -10.42 16.56 -12.34
C PHE A 178 -9.51 17.76 -12.64
N GLY A 179 -8.20 17.58 -12.73
CA GLY A 179 -7.26 18.62 -13.12
C GLY A 179 -7.55 19.19 -14.52
N MET A 180 -7.77 18.32 -15.51
CA MET A 180 -8.12 18.75 -16.87
C MET A 180 -9.50 19.42 -16.92
N SER A 181 -10.46 18.97 -16.12
CA SER A 181 -11.79 19.58 -16.08
C SER A 181 -11.72 21.04 -15.59
N VAL A 182 -10.83 21.34 -14.64
CA VAL A 182 -10.61 22.71 -14.15
C VAL A 182 -10.01 23.61 -15.22
N TYR A 183 -9.13 23.09 -16.09
CA TYR A 183 -8.64 23.86 -17.23
C TYR A 183 -9.79 24.29 -18.16
N PHE A 184 -10.74 23.40 -18.42
CA PHE A 184 -11.92 23.75 -19.22
C PHE A 184 -12.89 24.66 -18.46
N SER A 185 -13.13 24.44 -17.16
CA SER A 185 -13.91 25.36 -16.32
C SER A 185 -13.33 26.78 -16.31
N TYR A 186 -12.00 26.93 -16.29
CA TYR A 186 -11.36 28.24 -16.43
C TYR A 186 -11.69 28.88 -17.78
N ARG A 187 -11.66 28.10 -18.88
CA ARG A 187 -12.04 28.61 -20.21
C ARG A 187 -13.50 29.06 -20.26
N VAL A 188 -14.42 28.33 -19.65
CA VAL A 188 -15.84 28.73 -19.54
C VAL A 188 -15.95 30.10 -18.88
N LEU A 189 -15.30 30.30 -17.73
CA LEU A 189 -15.39 31.56 -16.99
C LEU A 189 -14.76 32.74 -17.73
N LYS A 190 -13.69 32.49 -18.50
CA LYS A 190 -12.95 33.54 -19.21
C LYS A 190 -13.56 33.90 -20.56
N TYR A 191 -14.05 32.90 -21.29
CA TYR A 191 -14.43 33.05 -22.70
C TYR A 191 -15.90 32.73 -22.96
N GLN A 192 -16.68 32.33 -21.95
CA GLN A 192 -18.08 31.91 -22.11
C GLN A 192 -18.23 30.75 -23.12
N ASP A 193 -17.26 29.85 -23.12
CA ASP A 193 -17.13 28.74 -24.06
C ASP A 193 -17.99 27.53 -23.63
N LEU A 194 -19.16 27.35 -24.24
CA LEU A 194 -20.08 26.24 -23.93
C LEU A 194 -19.54 24.86 -24.35
N ASP A 195 -18.67 24.77 -25.37
CA ASP A 195 -18.01 23.50 -25.72
C ASP A 195 -17.01 23.09 -24.62
N ALA A 196 -16.28 24.06 -24.05
CA ALA A 196 -15.43 23.82 -22.90
C ALA A 196 -16.25 23.33 -21.68
N ASP A 197 -17.47 23.83 -21.48
CA ASP A 197 -18.35 23.36 -20.41
C ASP A 197 -18.73 21.88 -20.58
N LEU A 198 -19.10 21.45 -21.80
CA LEU A 198 -19.37 20.05 -22.11
C LEU A 198 -18.14 19.16 -21.86
N ARG A 199 -16.96 19.58 -22.30
CA ARG A 199 -15.70 18.85 -22.04
C ARG A 199 -15.39 18.73 -20.55
N SER A 200 -15.54 19.83 -19.82
CA SER A 200 -15.38 19.86 -18.36
C SER A 200 -16.30 18.85 -17.70
N TYR A 201 -17.59 18.84 -18.08
CA TYR A 201 -18.58 17.95 -17.50
C TYR A 201 -18.34 16.47 -17.81
N ALA A 202 -17.92 16.15 -19.05
CA ALA A 202 -17.53 14.79 -19.42
C ALA A 202 -16.31 14.29 -18.61
N LEU A 203 -15.31 15.15 -18.40
CA LEU A 203 -14.15 14.84 -17.57
C LEU A 203 -14.55 14.63 -16.10
N VAL A 204 -15.40 15.47 -15.53
CA VAL A 204 -15.85 15.31 -14.14
C VAL A 204 -16.63 14.00 -13.95
N ARG A 205 -17.59 13.68 -14.84
CA ARG A 205 -18.35 12.42 -14.75
C ARG A 205 -17.43 11.19 -14.86
N THR A 206 -16.46 11.24 -15.77
CA THR A 206 -15.52 10.12 -15.94
C THR A 206 -14.57 10.03 -14.74
N GLY A 207 -14.06 11.14 -14.23
CA GLY A 207 -13.24 11.17 -13.02
C GLY A 207 -13.99 10.62 -11.82
N PHE A 208 -15.24 11.04 -11.65
CA PHE A 208 -16.11 10.54 -10.58
C PHE A 208 -16.33 9.03 -10.68
N PHE A 209 -16.53 8.49 -11.88
CA PHE A 209 -16.62 7.04 -12.10
C PHE A 209 -15.32 6.31 -11.67
N PHE A 210 -14.15 6.82 -12.04
CA PHE A 210 -12.87 6.26 -11.60
C PHE A 210 -12.68 6.36 -10.09
N GLY A 211 -13.14 7.45 -9.47
CA GLY A 211 -13.15 7.62 -8.01
C GLY A 211 -14.03 6.59 -7.31
N ILE A 212 -15.22 6.27 -7.85
CA ILE A 212 -16.07 5.19 -7.33
C ILE A 212 -15.32 3.85 -7.38
N LEU A 213 -14.71 3.52 -8.52
CA LEU A 213 -13.90 2.30 -8.65
C LEU A 213 -12.71 2.31 -7.67
N GLY A 214 -12.09 3.47 -7.45
CA GLY A 214 -11.05 3.67 -6.44
C GLY A 214 -11.56 3.33 -5.04
N CYS A 215 -12.70 3.86 -4.63
CA CYS A 215 -13.33 3.53 -3.34
C CYS A 215 -13.67 2.04 -3.21
N LEU A 216 -14.25 1.41 -4.24
CA LEU A 216 -14.60 -0.01 -4.23
C LEU A 216 -13.37 -0.91 -4.09
N THR A 217 -12.34 -0.66 -4.91
CA THR A 217 -11.08 -1.41 -4.87
C THR A 217 -10.30 -1.19 -3.57
N GLY A 218 -10.42 0.00 -2.97
CA GLY A 218 -9.84 0.32 -1.67
C GLY A 218 -10.56 -0.39 -0.52
N SER A 219 -11.90 -0.41 -0.56
CA SER A 219 -12.74 -1.14 0.41
C SER A 219 -12.46 -2.65 0.37
N LEU A 220 -12.31 -3.22 -0.82
CA LEU A 220 -11.88 -4.61 -0.99
C LEU A 220 -10.49 -4.85 -0.38
N TRP A 221 -9.55 -3.92 -0.58
CA TRP A 221 -8.22 -4.01 0.01
C TRP A 221 -8.26 -4.00 1.55
N ALA A 222 -9.06 -3.10 2.11
CA ALA A 222 -9.28 -3.00 3.55
C ALA A 222 -9.82 -4.33 4.11
N ARG A 223 -10.74 -5.00 3.41
CA ARG A 223 -11.32 -6.28 3.87
C ARG A 223 -10.25 -7.37 4.03
N PHE A 224 -9.26 -7.43 3.14
CA PHE A 224 -8.21 -8.45 3.21
C PHE A 224 -7.02 -8.06 4.09
N THR A 225 -6.84 -6.77 4.39
CA THR A 225 -5.69 -6.26 5.15
C THR A 225 -6.01 -6.01 6.62
N TRP A 226 -7.22 -5.51 6.89
CA TRP A 226 -7.68 -5.07 8.21
C TRP A 226 -9.01 -5.71 8.62
N GLU A 227 -9.46 -6.72 7.88
CA GLU A 227 -10.69 -7.49 8.15
C GLU A 227 -11.99 -6.66 8.16
N THR A 228 -11.95 -5.40 7.72
CA THR A 228 -13.11 -4.50 7.62
C THR A 228 -13.21 -3.85 6.24
N TRP A 229 -14.42 -3.54 5.79
CA TRP A 229 -14.67 -2.88 4.50
C TRP A 229 -14.30 -1.39 4.52
N TRP A 230 -14.27 -0.76 5.70
CA TRP A 230 -13.92 0.64 5.87
C TRP A 230 -13.40 0.87 7.29
N THR A 231 -12.28 1.57 7.42
CA THR A 231 -11.72 1.99 8.72
C THR A 231 -11.96 3.47 8.95
N THR A 232 -11.76 3.94 10.17
CA THR A 232 -11.79 5.38 10.50
C THR A 232 -10.50 6.11 10.10
N ASP A 233 -9.68 5.49 9.25
CA ASP A 233 -8.43 6.05 8.75
C ASP A 233 -8.66 7.36 7.98
N ILE A 234 -7.78 8.33 8.20
CA ILE A 234 -7.94 9.67 7.62
C ILE A 234 -7.92 9.64 6.08
N LYS A 235 -7.11 8.79 5.43
CA LYS A 235 -7.00 8.77 3.97
C LYS A 235 -8.28 8.26 3.34
N LEU A 236 -8.90 7.24 3.95
CA LEU A 236 -10.23 6.75 3.56
C LEU A 236 -11.26 7.86 3.66
N ASN A 237 -11.38 8.47 4.83
CA ASN A 237 -12.43 9.45 5.08
C ASN A 237 -12.27 10.71 4.22
N MET A 238 -11.02 11.17 3.99
CA MET A 238 -10.76 12.32 3.11
C MET A 238 -11.02 11.98 1.63
N ALA A 239 -10.75 10.74 1.20
CA ALA A 239 -11.12 10.24 -0.13
C ALA A 239 -12.64 10.20 -0.31
N ALA A 240 -13.39 9.68 0.66
CA ALA A 240 -14.86 9.69 0.63
C ALA A 240 -15.42 11.12 0.61
N LEU A 241 -14.86 12.03 1.41
CA LEU A 241 -15.27 13.44 1.41
C LEU A 241 -15.01 14.12 0.07
N THR A 242 -13.87 13.84 -0.57
CA THR A 242 -13.57 14.30 -1.94
C THR A 242 -14.63 13.82 -2.92
N MET A 243 -15.04 12.55 -2.84
CA MET A 243 -16.11 12.03 -3.68
C MET A 243 -17.45 12.71 -3.40
N LEU A 244 -17.78 13.01 -2.14
CA LEU A 244 -19.00 13.75 -1.79
C LEU A 244 -19.01 15.18 -2.36
N ILE A 245 -17.87 15.88 -2.38
CA ILE A 245 -17.75 17.20 -3.00
C ILE A 245 -18.05 17.11 -4.51
N TYR A 246 -17.50 16.12 -5.21
CA TYR A 246 -17.78 15.94 -6.64
C TYR A 246 -19.20 15.41 -6.92
N LEU A 247 -19.79 14.64 -6.00
CA LEU A 247 -21.21 14.31 -6.08
C LEU A 247 -22.09 15.56 -5.97
N ALA A 248 -21.76 16.45 -5.04
CA ALA A 248 -22.45 17.73 -4.88
C ALA A 248 -22.29 18.63 -6.13
N TYR A 249 -21.14 18.62 -6.81
CA TYR A 249 -20.99 19.25 -8.13
C TYR A 249 -22.01 18.70 -9.14
N LEU A 250 -22.14 17.38 -9.25
CA LEU A 250 -23.05 16.75 -10.21
C LEU A 250 -24.51 17.10 -9.91
N VAL A 251 -24.91 17.09 -8.64
CA VAL A 251 -26.26 17.47 -8.20
C VAL A 251 -26.53 18.95 -8.46
N LEU A 252 -25.58 19.83 -8.12
CA LEU A 252 -25.70 21.28 -8.35
C LEU A 252 -25.88 21.60 -9.84
N ARG A 253 -25.09 20.96 -10.71
CA ARG A 253 -25.20 21.19 -12.15
C ARG A 253 -26.54 20.71 -12.70
N ALA A 254 -27.04 19.58 -12.21
CA ALA A 254 -28.32 19.02 -12.63
C ALA A 254 -29.53 19.86 -12.18
N SER A 255 -29.38 20.72 -11.17
CA SER A 255 -30.47 21.55 -10.64
C SER A 255 -30.61 22.93 -11.29
N ILE A 256 -29.86 23.23 -12.35
CA ILE A 256 -29.87 24.52 -13.04
C ILE A 256 -30.36 24.29 -14.47
N ASP A 257 -31.41 24.98 -14.91
CA ASP A 257 -31.93 24.80 -16.27
C ASP A 257 -31.17 25.66 -17.29
N ASP A 258 -31.06 26.96 -17.00
CA ASP A 258 -30.39 27.95 -17.86
C ASP A 258 -28.93 27.56 -18.17
N LEU A 259 -28.61 27.43 -19.47
CA LEU A 259 -27.33 26.87 -19.94
C LEU A 259 -26.13 27.75 -19.53
N ASP A 260 -26.24 29.06 -19.71
CA ASP A 260 -25.15 29.99 -19.38
C ASP A 260 -24.88 30.07 -17.87
N ARG A 261 -25.96 30.05 -17.06
CA ARG A 261 -25.84 30.00 -15.61
C ARG A 261 -25.32 28.66 -15.14
N LYS A 262 -25.77 27.54 -15.72
CA LYS A 262 -25.29 26.18 -15.44
C LYS A 262 -23.79 26.09 -15.69
N ALA A 263 -23.33 26.56 -16.85
CA ALA A 263 -21.93 26.55 -17.24
C ALA A 263 -21.06 27.36 -16.27
N ARG A 264 -21.46 28.60 -15.96
CA ARG A 264 -20.71 29.48 -15.05
C ARG A 264 -20.65 28.97 -13.62
N ILE A 265 -21.80 28.61 -13.02
CA ILE A 265 -21.87 28.17 -11.62
C ILE A 265 -21.14 26.84 -11.44
N SER A 266 -21.36 25.88 -12.35
CA SER A 266 -20.66 24.60 -12.30
C SER A 266 -19.14 24.82 -12.42
N SER A 267 -18.69 25.63 -13.37
CA SER A 267 -17.26 25.89 -13.56
C SER A 267 -16.60 26.50 -12.34
N ALA A 268 -17.25 27.47 -11.68
CA ALA A 268 -16.76 28.04 -10.42
C ALA A 268 -16.69 26.97 -9.30
N TYR A 269 -17.73 26.14 -9.16
CA TYR A 269 -17.74 25.06 -8.18
C TYR A 269 -16.62 24.04 -8.46
N ASN A 270 -16.39 23.65 -9.71
CA ASN A 270 -15.38 22.65 -10.05
C ASN A 270 -13.96 23.10 -9.66
N ILE A 271 -13.66 24.38 -9.87
CA ILE A 271 -12.40 24.98 -9.41
C ILE A 271 -12.29 24.90 -7.89
N PHE A 272 -13.35 25.29 -7.17
CA PHE A 272 -13.40 25.19 -5.71
C PHE A 272 -13.22 23.73 -5.23
N ALA A 273 -13.90 22.78 -5.88
CA ALA A 273 -13.82 21.37 -5.56
C ALA A 273 -12.37 20.86 -5.66
N LEU A 274 -11.68 21.14 -6.77
CA LEU A 274 -10.28 20.73 -6.93
C LEU A 274 -9.37 21.39 -5.87
N VAL A 275 -9.59 22.66 -5.54
CA VAL A 275 -8.85 23.34 -4.47
C VAL A 275 -9.08 22.65 -3.13
N ALA A 276 -10.31 22.21 -2.82
CA ALA A 276 -10.62 21.47 -1.60
C ALA A 276 -9.97 20.07 -1.56
N VAL A 277 -9.77 19.40 -2.70
CA VAL A 277 -9.05 18.12 -2.77
C VAL A 277 -7.62 18.24 -2.25
N ILE A 278 -6.94 19.37 -2.47
CA ILE A 278 -5.54 19.57 -2.07
C ILE A 278 -5.32 19.34 -0.57
N PRO A 279 -5.97 20.09 0.35
CA PRO A 279 -5.80 19.88 1.77
C PRO A 279 -6.32 18.51 2.22
N LEU A 280 -7.42 18.01 1.64
CA LEU A 280 -8.03 16.75 2.04
C LEU A 280 -7.14 15.53 1.73
N ILE A 281 -6.59 15.45 0.52
CA ILE A 281 -5.83 14.28 0.07
C ILE A 281 -4.34 14.42 0.35
N PHE A 282 -3.79 15.63 0.21
CA PHE A 282 -2.34 15.83 0.24
C PHE A 282 -1.83 16.40 1.55
N VAL A 283 -2.60 17.21 2.27
CA VAL A 283 -2.10 17.86 3.50
C VAL A 283 -2.49 17.07 4.74
N LEU A 284 -3.79 16.95 5.03
CA LEU A 284 -4.29 16.35 6.27
C LEU A 284 -3.74 14.93 6.53
N PRO A 285 -3.67 14.03 5.53
CA PRO A 285 -3.18 12.68 5.78
C PRO A 285 -1.70 12.56 6.10
N ARG A 286 -0.92 13.62 5.87
CA ARG A 286 0.50 13.69 6.24
C ARG A 286 0.72 14.22 7.65
N LEU A 287 -0.32 14.82 8.26
CA LEU A 287 -0.27 15.39 9.60
C LEU A 287 -0.73 14.39 10.68
N THR A 288 -1.15 13.20 10.30
CA THR A 288 -1.68 12.19 11.23
C THR A 288 -1.16 10.80 10.88
N ASP A 289 -1.15 9.92 11.87
CA ASP A 289 -0.92 8.51 11.63
C ASP A 289 -2.05 7.88 10.80
N SER A 290 -1.68 6.93 9.96
CA SER A 290 -2.57 6.25 9.03
C SER A 290 -2.14 4.81 8.85
N LEU A 291 -3.13 3.93 8.74
CA LEU A 291 -2.96 2.51 8.44
C LEU A 291 -2.51 2.27 6.99
N HIS A 292 -2.63 3.27 6.12
CA HIS A 292 -2.27 3.12 4.70
C HIS A 292 -0.81 2.71 4.52
N PRO A 293 -0.54 1.70 3.69
CA PRO A 293 0.83 1.36 3.30
C PRO A 293 1.59 2.60 2.80
N GLY A 294 2.81 2.81 3.28
CA GLY A 294 3.63 3.99 2.96
C GLY A 294 3.38 5.20 3.87
N ASN A 295 2.76 5.01 5.03
CA ASN A 295 2.66 6.07 6.05
C ASN A 295 3.98 6.27 6.83
N GLY A 296 4.31 7.53 7.16
CA GLY A 296 5.58 7.90 7.83
C GLY A 296 6.69 8.42 6.91
N GLY A 297 6.42 8.57 5.61
CA GLY A 297 7.36 9.06 4.59
C GLY A 297 6.63 9.63 3.36
N ASN A 298 7.35 9.87 2.27
CA ASN A 298 6.76 10.43 1.04
C ASN A 298 5.90 9.36 0.34
N PRO A 299 4.56 9.49 0.34
CA PRO A 299 3.70 8.50 -0.29
C PRO A 299 3.98 8.49 -1.80
N ALA A 300 4.41 7.32 -2.29
CA ALA A 300 4.42 6.91 -3.70
C ALA A 300 5.62 7.29 -4.61
N PHE A 301 6.72 7.91 -4.14
CA PHE A 301 7.84 8.22 -5.06
C PHE A 301 9.27 8.17 -4.47
N GLY A 302 9.46 7.81 -3.19
CA GLY A 302 10.81 7.59 -2.64
C GLY A 302 11.47 6.33 -3.21
N SER A 303 12.77 6.36 -3.53
CA SER A 303 13.57 5.16 -3.90
C SER A 303 13.49 4.06 -2.83
N GLU A 304 13.29 4.45 -1.57
CA GLU A 304 13.19 3.59 -0.39
C GLU A 304 11.80 2.96 -0.19
N ASP A 305 10.73 3.56 -0.73
CA ASP A 305 9.35 3.23 -0.35
C ASP A 305 8.67 2.19 -1.26
N MET A 306 9.13 2.05 -2.51
CA MET A 306 8.57 1.09 -3.49
C MET A 306 9.67 0.33 -4.21
N ASP A 307 9.72 -1.00 -4.05
CA ASP A 307 10.67 -1.90 -4.69
C ASP A 307 10.65 -1.72 -6.22
N ASN A 308 11.83 -1.69 -6.84
CA ASN A 308 11.98 -1.44 -8.28
C ASN A 308 11.16 -2.43 -9.14
N SER A 309 10.98 -3.67 -8.67
CA SER A 309 10.15 -4.67 -9.36
C SER A 309 8.69 -4.25 -9.47
N LEU A 310 8.12 -3.62 -8.43
CA LEU A 310 6.74 -3.13 -8.44
C LEU A 310 6.57 -1.95 -9.40
N ARG A 311 7.58 -1.06 -9.48
CA ARG A 311 7.55 0.13 -10.35
C ARG A 311 7.40 -0.24 -11.83
N LEU A 312 8.02 -1.34 -12.24
CA LEU A 312 7.95 -1.86 -13.61
C LEU A 312 6.53 -2.18 -14.04
N VAL A 313 5.61 -2.46 -13.12
CA VAL A 313 4.18 -2.69 -13.41
C VAL A 313 3.35 -1.47 -13.11
N PHE A 314 3.65 -0.83 -11.98
CA PHE A 314 2.88 0.28 -11.44
C PHE A 314 2.78 1.45 -12.42
N TYR A 315 3.90 1.97 -12.95
CA TYR A 315 3.85 3.14 -13.82
C TYR A 315 3.17 2.89 -15.17
N PRO A 316 3.42 1.75 -15.86
CA PRO A 316 2.62 1.38 -17.03
C PRO A 316 1.14 1.20 -16.73
N ALA A 317 0.78 0.76 -15.51
CA ALA A 317 -0.61 0.69 -15.09
C ALA A 317 -1.23 2.08 -14.93
N VAL A 318 -0.54 2.99 -14.23
CA VAL A 318 -0.96 4.39 -14.07
C VAL A 318 -1.20 5.05 -15.42
N LEU A 319 -0.22 4.98 -16.32
CA LEU A 319 -0.33 5.55 -17.66
C LEU A 319 -1.49 4.91 -18.44
N GLY A 320 -1.64 3.58 -18.35
CA GLY A 320 -2.72 2.87 -19.01
C GLY A 320 -4.11 3.29 -18.55
N PHE A 321 -4.33 3.47 -17.23
CA PHE A 321 -5.61 3.92 -16.69
C PHE A 321 -5.88 5.39 -16.99
N MET A 322 -4.85 6.24 -16.99
CA MET A 322 -4.98 7.64 -17.42
C MET A 322 -5.44 7.73 -18.89
N LEU A 323 -4.77 7.00 -19.80
CA LEU A 323 -5.12 7.00 -21.22
C LEU A 323 -6.50 6.37 -21.46
N LEU A 324 -6.82 5.28 -20.78
CA LEU A 324 -8.15 4.67 -20.82
C LEU A 324 -9.22 5.66 -20.36
N GLY A 325 -8.97 6.36 -19.26
CA GLY A 325 -9.86 7.38 -18.75
C GLY A 325 -10.08 8.51 -19.74
N LEU A 326 -9.02 9.07 -20.33
CA LEU A 326 -9.13 10.12 -21.35
C LEU A 326 -9.92 9.65 -22.57
N TRP A 327 -9.71 8.40 -23.00
CA TRP A 327 -10.48 7.81 -24.08
C TRP A 327 -11.97 7.70 -23.73
N ILE A 328 -12.32 7.22 -22.52
CA ILE A 328 -13.71 7.19 -22.05
C ILE A 328 -14.30 8.60 -21.99
N ALA A 329 -13.59 9.57 -21.41
CA ALA A 329 -14.06 10.95 -21.34
C ALA A 329 -14.29 11.56 -22.73
N SER A 330 -13.47 11.20 -23.72
CA SER A 330 -13.67 11.62 -25.12
C SER A 330 -14.94 11.03 -25.74
N LEU A 331 -15.34 9.82 -25.34
CA LEU A 331 -16.57 9.19 -25.80
C LEU A 331 -17.77 9.84 -25.13
N VAL A 332 -17.72 10.05 -23.81
CA VAL A 332 -18.77 10.75 -23.05
C VAL A 332 -19.02 12.13 -23.66
N TYR A 333 -17.98 12.94 -23.86
CA TYR A 333 -18.09 14.25 -24.49
C TYR A 333 -18.75 14.19 -25.88
N ARG A 334 -18.34 13.25 -26.74
CA ARG A 334 -18.90 13.11 -28.09
C ARG A 334 -20.39 12.78 -28.04
N VAL A 335 -20.81 11.94 -27.10
CA VAL A 335 -22.23 11.61 -26.89
C VAL A 335 -23.00 12.86 -26.47
N ASP A 336 -22.51 13.63 -25.50
CA ASP A 336 -23.22 14.84 -25.05
C ASP A 336 -23.27 15.91 -26.15
N ALA A 337 -22.19 16.08 -26.92
CA ALA A 337 -22.14 17.04 -28.01
C ALA A 337 -23.11 16.70 -29.13
N ILE A 338 -23.34 15.41 -29.40
CA ILE A 338 -24.38 14.98 -30.35
C ILE A 338 -25.76 15.23 -29.77
N ALA A 339 -25.99 14.89 -28.50
CA ALA A 339 -27.28 15.12 -27.84
C ALA A 339 -27.66 16.61 -27.83
N ALA A 340 -26.73 17.50 -27.51
CA ALA A 340 -26.95 18.94 -27.51
C ALA A 340 -27.33 19.47 -28.91
N LYS A 341 -26.70 18.95 -29.97
CA LYS A 341 -27.06 19.33 -31.35
C LYS A 341 -28.44 18.84 -31.77
N LEU A 342 -28.81 17.63 -31.35
CA LEU A 342 -30.14 17.09 -31.66
C LEU A 342 -31.24 17.90 -30.95
N GLU A 343 -30.99 18.32 -29.71
CA GLU A 343 -31.90 19.24 -29.01
C GLU A 343 -32.04 20.56 -29.77
N GLU A 344 -30.94 21.17 -30.23
CA GLU A 344 -30.99 22.39 -31.06
C GLU A 344 -31.81 22.19 -32.36
N GLU A 345 -31.61 21.07 -33.08
CA GLU A 345 -32.35 20.74 -34.31
C GLU A 345 -33.84 20.44 -34.08
N GLU A 346 -34.24 19.95 -32.90
CA GLU A 346 -35.66 19.72 -32.56
C GLU A 346 -36.42 21.03 -32.26
N PHE A 347 -35.70 22.11 -31.92
CA PHE A 347 -36.29 23.42 -31.61
C PHE A 347 -36.25 24.41 -32.79
N GLU A 348 -35.53 24.11 -33.88
CA GLU A 348 -35.56 24.84 -35.16
C GLU A 348 -36.66 24.30 -36.10
#